data_AF-A0A1V4SRP9-F1
#
_entry.id   AF-A0A1V4SRP9-F1
#
_cell.length_a   1.000
_cell.length_b   1.000
_cell.length_c   1.000
_cell.angle_alpha   90.00
_cell.angle_beta   90.00
_cell.angle_gamma   90.00
#
_symmetry.space_group_name_H-M   'P 1'
#
loop_
_entity.id
_entity.type
_entity.pdbx_description
1 polymer ?
#
loop_
_entity_poly.entity_id
_entity_poly.type
_entity_poly.pdbx_seq_one_letter_code
_entity_poly.pdbx_strand_id
1 'polypeptide(L)'
;MNSKTRQYKFKFIALILAAVVLITSVPLAFWGFGKKDANAMNSASQEDKRIATEISNETGFSVEEVFNYKIAGRSWSQVLDILRTTSRLTDAGGKSDKNSVLLSNGLDDEFISKLKKEGFSQQQIIDAKMLAERVALQLQDIASYNARTQAKPAEAPGADNNESNKDKIEAYAELAKKIDYKNAIYFMLKLKSDFGSYESALDEYLCSLQLELDMEEYIKDKKAYLDKKEDKSLLLNGKEIITLRKIEEKNIEILQKDNMEVQSEIFPSLDKKAGEQHAAQDSRNPLPDVPQADAGAVKPKNPTAEVMDEINKINPVGK
;
A
#
# COMPACT_ATOMS: atom_id res chain seq x y z
N MET A 1 -22.11 37.47 62.66
CA MET A 1 -21.78 36.97 61.30
C MET A 1 -22.99 36.21 60.76
N ASN A 2 -23.61 36.71 59.68
CA ASN A 2 -24.95 36.32 59.23
C ASN A 2 -25.07 34.85 58.76
N SER A 3 -26.09 34.12 59.22
CA SER A 3 -26.33 32.71 58.85
C SER A 3 -26.59 32.51 57.34
N LYS A 4 -27.11 33.54 56.66
CA LYS A 4 -27.35 33.53 55.22
C LYS A 4 -26.05 33.37 54.41
N THR A 5 -24.96 34.04 54.78
CA THR A 5 -23.69 33.94 54.04
C THR A 5 -22.98 32.59 54.22
N ARG A 6 -23.26 31.85 55.31
CA ARG A 6 -22.81 30.45 55.44
C ARG A 6 -23.55 29.55 54.46
N GLN A 7 -24.87 29.68 54.32
CA GLN A 7 -25.65 28.82 53.42
C GLN A 7 -25.25 28.96 51.95
N TYR A 8 -24.94 30.18 51.48
CA TYR A 8 -24.46 30.37 50.10
C TYR A 8 -23.09 29.74 49.87
N LYS A 9 -22.19 29.79 50.85
CA LYS A 9 -20.87 29.14 50.75
C LYS A 9 -20.99 27.62 50.69
N PHE A 10 -21.86 27.02 51.50
CA PHE A 10 -22.08 25.56 51.46
C PHE A 10 -22.73 25.10 50.15
N LYS A 11 -23.68 25.87 49.61
CA LYS A 11 -24.28 25.57 48.30
C LYS A 11 -23.25 25.65 47.16
N PHE A 12 -22.35 26.63 47.21
CA PHE A 12 -21.30 26.78 46.20
C PHE A 12 -20.26 25.65 46.28
N ILE A 13 -19.85 25.25 47.49
CA ILE A 13 -18.93 24.13 47.71
C ILE A 13 -19.58 22.80 47.26
N ALA A 14 -20.86 22.59 47.56
CA ALA A 14 -21.59 21.41 47.11
C ALA A 14 -21.70 21.34 45.57
N LEU A 15 -21.88 22.49 44.90
CA LEU A 15 -21.95 22.55 43.45
C LEU A 15 -20.59 22.26 42.80
N ILE A 16 -19.49 22.74 43.38
CA ILE A 16 -18.13 22.40 42.95
C ILE A 16 -17.86 20.91 43.16
N LEU A 17 -18.23 20.34 44.31
CA LEU A 17 -18.08 18.89 44.56
C LEU A 17 -18.91 18.04 43.60
N ALA A 18 -20.15 18.43 43.30
CA ALA A 18 -20.98 17.75 42.31
C ALA A 18 -20.38 17.83 40.89
N ALA A 19 -19.80 18.97 40.51
CA ALA A 19 -19.10 19.13 39.24
C ALA A 19 -17.83 18.26 39.16
N VAL A 20 -17.05 18.18 40.25
CA VAL A 20 -15.87 17.31 40.33
C VAL A 20 -16.26 15.83 40.27
N VAL A 21 -17.35 15.42 40.92
CA VAL A 21 -17.87 14.04 40.81
C VAL A 21 -18.37 13.74 39.39
N LEU A 22 -19.04 14.69 38.73
CA LEU A 22 -19.47 14.52 37.34
C LEU A 22 -18.29 14.41 36.37
N ILE A 23 -17.25 15.24 36.53
CA ILE A 23 -16.03 15.21 35.70
C ILE A 23 -15.22 13.92 35.96
N THR A 24 -15.19 13.42 37.19
CA THR A 24 -14.47 12.17 37.53
C THR A 24 -15.28 10.90 37.24
N SER A 25 -16.61 11.00 37.11
CA SER A 25 -17.49 9.88 36.73
C SER A 25 -17.60 9.65 35.21
N VAL A 26 -17.10 10.57 34.40
CA VAL A 26 -16.95 10.42 32.94
C VAL A 26 -15.45 10.27 32.63
N PRO A 27 -14.84 9.15 33.02
CA PRO A 27 -14.26 8.31 31.96
C PRO A 27 -14.21 6.82 32.35
N LEU A 28 -15.34 6.11 32.36
CA LEU A 28 -15.32 4.63 32.42
C LEU A 28 -16.32 3.93 31.47
N ALA A 29 -17.18 4.67 30.76
CA ALA A 29 -18.11 4.06 29.79
C ALA A 29 -17.65 4.17 28.31
N PHE A 30 -16.65 5.00 28.00
CA PHE A 30 -16.09 5.14 26.64
C PHE A 30 -14.68 4.59 26.48
N TRP A 31 -14.05 4.12 27.56
CA TRP A 31 -12.69 3.53 27.53
C TRP A 31 -12.70 2.04 27.87
N GLY A 32 -13.71 1.32 27.39
CA GLY A 32 -13.69 -0.13 27.29
C GLY A 32 -12.92 -0.60 26.05
N PHE A 33 -11.73 -0.04 25.78
CA PHE A 33 -10.80 -0.68 24.87
C PHE A 33 -10.09 -1.76 25.66
N GLY A 34 -10.46 -3.00 25.33
CA GLY A 34 -9.86 -4.20 25.89
C GLY A 34 -8.34 -4.14 25.87
N LYS A 35 -7.74 -4.88 26.80
CA LYS A 35 -6.31 -5.18 26.85
C LYS A 35 -5.76 -5.28 25.43
N LYS A 36 -4.77 -4.45 25.12
CA LYS A 36 -3.99 -4.50 23.87
C LYS A 36 -3.28 -5.85 23.83
N ASP A 37 -3.96 -6.87 23.30
CA ASP A 37 -3.36 -8.17 23.03
C ASP A 37 -2.46 -8.02 21.81
N ALA A 38 -1.19 -7.66 22.05
CA ALA A 38 -0.12 -7.70 21.05
C ALA A 38 0.05 -9.09 20.41
N ASN A 39 -0.60 -10.13 20.95
CA ASN A 39 -0.63 -11.48 20.41
C ASN A 39 -1.65 -11.69 19.27
N ALA A 40 -2.64 -10.81 19.11
CA ALA A 40 -3.66 -10.98 18.07
C ALA A 40 -3.10 -10.75 16.66
N MET A 41 -2.18 -9.80 16.50
CA MET A 41 -1.50 -9.53 15.22
C MET A 41 -0.57 -10.69 14.81
N ASN A 42 0.09 -11.34 15.77
CA ASN A 42 0.93 -12.51 15.47
C ASN A 42 0.11 -13.75 15.05
N SER A 43 -1.16 -13.80 15.44
CA SER A 43 -2.10 -14.90 15.14
C SER A 43 -2.95 -14.67 13.89
N ALA A 44 -2.94 -13.47 13.33
CA ALA A 44 -3.75 -13.10 12.18
C ALA A 44 -3.23 -13.72 10.87
N SER A 45 -4.15 -14.04 9.95
CA SER A 45 -3.81 -14.56 8.63
C SER A 45 -2.93 -13.56 7.85
N GLN A 46 -2.09 -14.06 6.93
CA GLN A 46 -1.30 -13.17 6.07
C GLN A 46 -2.18 -12.24 5.23
N GLU A 47 -3.39 -12.69 4.86
CA GLU A 47 -4.35 -11.87 4.12
C GLU A 47 -4.91 -10.74 4.99
N ASP A 48 -5.25 -11.01 6.25
CA ASP A 48 -5.71 -9.95 7.17
C ASP A 48 -4.62 -8.92 7.45
N LYS A 49 -3.34 -9.35 7.51
CA LYS A 49 -2.20 -8.44 7.64
C LYS A 49 -2.03 -7.56 6.41
N ARG A 50 -2.21 -8.14 5.22
CA ARG A 50 -2.16 -7.41 3.95
C ARG A 50 -3.27 -6.36 3.87
N ILE A 51 -4.51 -6.76 4.13
CA ILE A 51 -5.67 -5.87 4.13
C ILE A 51 -5.49 -4.76 5.17
N ALA A 52 -5.03 -5.08 6.39
CA ALA A 52 -4.79 -4.07 7.41
C ALA A 52 -3.68 -3.08 7.03
N THR A 53 -2.65 -3.55 6.33
CA THR A 53 -1.55 -2.71 5.81
C THR A 53 -2.04 -1.79 4.69
N GLU A 54 -2.85 -2.32 3.76
CA GLU A 54 -3.45 -1.53 2.68
C GLU A 54 -4.37 -0.43 3.23
N ILE A 55 -5.24 -0.80 4.19
CA ILE A 55 -6.11 0.16 4.87
C ILE A 55 -5.29 1.19 5.66
N SER A 56 -4.22 0.78 6.34
CA SER A 56 -3.29 1.68 7.04
C SER A 56 -2.67 2.68 6.06
N ASN A 57 -2.23 2.22 4.90
CA ASN A 57 -1.64 3.06 3.86
C ASN A 57 -2.64 4.04 3.25
N GLU A 58 -3.89 3.60 3.03
CA GLU A 58 -4.95 4.46 2.49
C GLU A 58 -5.46 5.51 3.49
N THR A 59 -5.63 5.10 4.76
CA THR A 59 -6.34 5.91 5.77
C THR A 59 -5.41 6.67 6.71
N GLY A 60 -4.13 6.27 6.76
CA GLY A 60 -3.11 6.85 7.63
C GLY A 60 -3.16 6.39 9.09
N PHE A 61 -4.01 5.42 9.43
CA PHE A 61 -4.08 4.81 10.76
C PHE A 61 -3.07 3.66 10.88
N SER A 62 -2.60 3.36 12.10
CA SER A 62 -1.68 2.23 12.31
C SER A 62 -2.33 0.88 12.01
N VAL A 63 -1.54 -0.09 11.57
CA VAL A 63 -1.99 -1.47 11.33
C VAL A 63 -2.63 -2.06 12.59
N GLU A 64 -2.10 -1.73 13.76
CA GLU A 64 -2.63 -2.14 15.06
C GLU A 64 -4.01 -1.53 15.34
N GLU A 65 -4.24 -0.25 15.02
CA GLU A 65 -5.55 0.39 15.14
C GLU A 65 -6.57 -0.25 14.19
N VAL A 66 -6.16 -0.49 12.94
CA VAL A 66 -6.97 -1.17 11.94
C VAL A 66 -7.36 -2.58 12.42
N PHE A 67 -6.42 -3.34 13.00
CA PHE A 67 -6.68 -4.64 13.59
C PHE A 67 -7.57 -4.57 14.85
N ASN A 68 -7.43 -3.56 15.68
CA ASN A 68 -8.28 -3.39 16.86
C ASN A 68 -9.76 -3.23 16.45
N TYR A 69 -10.04 -2.53 15.35
CA TYR A 69 -11.40 -2.47 14.81
C TYR A 69 -11.88 -3.82 14.27
N LYS A 70 -10.98 -4.63 13.68
CA LYS A 70 -11.30 -5.99 13.20
C LYS A 70 -11.58 -6.97 14.34
N ILE A 71 -10.75 -6.94 15.39
CA ILE A 71 -10.86 -7.79 16.59
C ILE A 71 -12.11 -7.45 17.40
N ALA A 72 -12.58 -6.20 17.33
CA ALA A 72 -13.88 -5.79 17.86
C ALA A 72 -15.11 -6.37 17.10
N GLY A 73 -14.90 -7.33 16.19
CA GLY A 73 -15.96 -8.05 15.49
C GLY A 73 -16.49 -7.36 14.22
N ARG A 74 -15.81 -6.33 13.72
CA ARG A 74 -16.25 -5.58 12.53
C ARG A 74 -15.80 -6.25 11.23
N SER A 75 -16.55 -6.00 10.15
CA SER A 75 -16.12 -6.36 8.79
C SER A 75 -15.11 -5.35 8.25
N TRP A 76 -14.28 -5.74 7.29
CA TRP A 76 -13.29 -4.84 6.67
C TRP A 76 -13.92 -3.58 6.05
N SER A 77 -15.12 -3.71 5.47
CA SER A 77 -15.91 -2.57 4.99
C SER A 77 -16.28 -1.57 6.10
N GLN A 78 -16.69 -2.07 7.26
CA GLN A 78 -17.01 -1.23 8.42
C GLN A 78 -15.77 -0.58 9.02
N VAL A 79 -14.64 -1.29 9.03
CA VAL A 79 -13.34 -0.74 9.46
C VAL A 79 -12.98 0.45 8.57
N LEU A 80 -13.03 0.28 7.25
CA LEU A 80 -12.76 1.34 6.28
C LEU A 80 -13.65 2.57 6.43
N ASP A 81 -14.97 2.37 6.59
CA ASP A 81 -15.92 3.48 6.72
C ASP A 81 -15.67 4.30 7.99
N ILE A 82 -15.35 3.65 9.11
CA ILE A 82 -15.04 4.32 10.37
C ILE A 82 -13.78 5.15 10.21
N LEU A 83 -12.71 4.54 9.67
CA LEU A 83 -11.43 5.21 9.50
C LEU A 83 -11.55 6.40 8.55
N ARG A 84 -12.26 6.27 7.42
CA ARG A 84 -12.51 7.38 6.48
C ARG A 84 -13.34 8.51 7.10
N THR A 85 -14.33 8.17 7.91
CA THR A 85 -15.17 9.17 8.61
C THR A 85 -14.37 9.90 9.69
N THR A 86 -13.52 9.18 10.42
CA THR A 86 -12.61 9.76 11.42
C THR A 86 -11.54 10.63 10.76
N SER A 87 -10.94 10.20 9.64
CA SER A 87 -9.97 11.02 8.87
C SER A 87 -10.59 12.34 8.39
N ARG A 88 -11.83 12.31 7.88
CA ARG A 88 -12.55 13.51 7.42
C ARG A 88 -12.87 14.49 8.56
N LEU A 89 -13.03 13.99 9.79
CA LEU A 89 -13.24 14.83 10.97
C LEU A 89 -11.94 15.47 11.49
N THR A 90 -10.79 14.82 11.28
CA THR A 90 -9.45 15.33 11.65
C THR A 90 -8.84 16.32 10.65
N ASP A 91 -9.36 16.39 9.41
CA ASP A 91 -8.85 17.28 8.35
C ASP A 91 -9.08 18.78 8.62
N ALA A 92 -9.87 19.15 9.63
CA ALA A 92 -10.05 20.55 10.04
C ALA A 92 -8.85 21.14 10.83
N GLY A 93 -7.84 20.33 11.20
CA GLY A 93 -6.64 20.81 11.91
C GLY A 93 -5.38 19.93 11.88
N GLY A 94 -5.37 18.81 11.15
CA GLY A 94 -4.46 17.67 11.42
C GLY A 94 -3.22 17.46 10.54
N LYS A 95 -2.66 18.47 9.85
CA LYS A 95 -1.43 18.25 9.04
C LYS A 95 -0.21 17.83 9.89
N SER A 96 -0.13 18.28 11.14
CA SER A 96 0.97 17.91 12.05
C SER A 96 0.84 16.48 12.60
N ASP A 97 -0.40 16.03 12.88
CA ASP A 97 -0.66 14.68 13.41
C ASP A 97 -0.54 13.61 12.33
N LYS A 98 -0.97 13.88 11.09
CA LYS A 98 -0.80 12.92 10.00
C LYS A 98 0.69 12.64 9.72
N ASN A 99 1.51 13.69 9.74
CA ASN A 99 2.94 13.56 9.49
C ASN A 99 3.70 12.92 10.66
N SER A 100 3.19 12.99 11.89
CA SER A 100 3.79 12.29 13.03
C SER A 100 3.47 10.79 12.96
N VAL A 101 2.21 10.42 12.69
CA VAL A 101 1.77 9.03 12.53
C VAL A 101 2.48 8.34 11.37
N LEU A 102 2.61 9.03 10.22
CA LEU A 102 3.34 8.51 9.06
C LEU A 102 4.83 8.31 9.33
N LEU A 103 5.41 8.89 10.38
CA LEU A 103 6.80 8.64 10.76
C LEU A 103 6.93 7.50 11.76
N SER A 104 6.06 7.47 12.77
CA SER A 104 6.12 6.50 13.86
C SER A 104 5.74 5.07 13.45
N ASN A 105 5.09 4.86 12.29
CA ASN A 105 4.80 3.51 11.78
C ASN A 105 6.02 2.91 11.05
N GLY A 106 6.79 2.00 11.65
CA GLY A 106 7.82 1.22 10.92
C GLY A 106 9.24 1.82 10.91
N LEU A 107 9.44 3.03 11.44
CA LEU A 107 10.75 3.55 11.83
C LEU A 107 10.77 3.77 13.34
N ASP A 108 11.87 3.40 14.00
CA ASP A 108 12.03 3.69 15.42
C ASP A 108 12.33 5.19 15.64
N ASP A 109 11.91 5.69 16.80
CA ASP A 109 12.06 7.10 17.18
C ASP A 109 13.53 7.52 17.27
N GLU A 110 14.44 6.58 17.55
CA GLU A 110 15.88 6.82 17.65
C GLU A 110 16.47 7.17 16.27
N PHE A 111 16.11 6.40 15.24
CA PHE A 111 16.52 6.61 13.85
C PHE A 111 15.99 7.93 13.30
N ILE A 112 14.71 8.23 13.54
CA ILE A 112 14.12 9.52 13.14
C ILE A 112 14.83 10.68 13.85
N SER A 113 15.11 10.53 15.15
CA SER A 113 15.83 11.53 15.92
C SER A 113 17.26 11.74 15.41
N LYS A 114 17.95 10.67 15.00
CA LYS A 114 19.27 10.75 14.37
C LYS A 114 19.22 11.55 13.07
N LEU A 115 18.30 11.24 12.17
CA LEU A 115 18.14 11.97 10.90
C LEU A 115 17.82 13.45 11.09
N LYS A 116 16.96 13.77 12.06
CA LYS A 116 16.65 15.16 12.42
C LYS A 116 17.87 15.91 12.97
N LYS A 117 18.69 15.27 13.80
CA LYS A 117 19.96 15.84 14.30
C LYS A 117 20.96 16.10 13.18
N GLU A 118 20.94 15.29 12.14
CA GLU A 118 21.77 15.48 10.95
C GLU A 118 21.26 16.59 10.01
N GLY A 119 20.11 17.21 10.33
CA GLY A 119 19.57 18.37 9.63
C GLY A 119 18.48 18.05 8.60
N PHE A 120 18.04 16.80 8.50
CA PHE A 120 16.94 16.44 7.59
C PHE A 120 15.60 16.90 8.13
N SER A 121 14.81 17.56 7.27
CA SER A 121 13.45 17.96 7.61
C SER A 121 12.51 16.77 7.70
N GLN A 122 11.43 16.93 8.45
CA GLN A 122 10.40 15.90 8.60
C GLN A 122 9.83 15.44 7.25
N GLN A 123 9.56 16.38 6.34
CA GLN A 123 9.02 16.08 5.03
C GLN A 123 9.99 15.24 4.20
N GLN A 124 11.28 15.56 4.22
CA GLN A 124 12.28 14.78 3.49
C GLN A 124 12.35 13.33 3.96
N ILE A 125 12.26 13.12 5.28
CA ILE A 125 12.26 11.77 5.87
C ILE A 125 11.02 11.01 5.40
N ILE A 126 9.84 11.64 5.41
CA ILE A 126 8.59 11.04 4.93
C ILE A 126 8.68 10.67 3.44
N ASP A 127 9.16 11.59 2.60
CA ASP A 127 9.25 11.36 1.15
C ASP A 127 10.18 10.16 0.84
N ALA A 128 11.36 10.13 1.47
CA ALA A 128 12.31 9.03 1.32
C ALA A 128 11.72 7.70 1.85
N LYS A 129 11.04 7.75 2.99
CA LYS A 129 10.33 6.60 3.58
C LYS A 129 9.30 6.01 2.63
N MET A 130 8.39 6.84 2.11
CA MET A 130 7.33 6.38 1.22
C MET A 130 7.90 5.71 -0.04
N LEU A 131 8.99 6.25 -0.59
CA LEU A 131 9.66 5.67 -1.74
C LEU A 131 10.33 4.33 -1.40
N ALA A 132 11.06 4.25 -0.29
CA ALA A 132 11.68 3.00 0.16
C ALA A 132 10.64 1.90 0.44
N GLU A 133 9.53 2.25 1.09
CA GLU A 133 8.41 1.32 1.35
C GLU A 133 7.81 0.79 0.07
N ARG A 134 7.51 1.69 -0.89
CA ARG A 134 6.96 1.31 -2.19
C ARG A 134 7.85 0.28 -2.87
N VAL A 135 9.16 0.52 -2.92
CA VAL A 135 10.12 -0.37 -3.59
C VAL A 135 10.26 -1.69 -2.86
N ALA A 136 10.34 -1.67 -1.52
CA ALA A 136 10.42 -2.88 -0.72
C ALA A 136 9.19 -3.78 -0.93
N LEU A 137 7.99 -3.19 -0.96
CA LEU A 137 6.74 -3.90 -1.25
C LEU A 137 6.73 -4.48 -2.67
N GLN A 138 7.08 -3.67 -3.68
CA GLN A 138 7.13 -4.15 -5.07
C GLN A 138 8.11 -5.32 -5.23
N LEU A 139 9.29 -5.25 -4.61
CA LEU A 139 10.26 -6.35 -4.62
C LEU A 139 9.70 -7.61 -3.93
N GLN A 140 9.00 -7.44 -2.81
CA GLN A 140 8.36 -8.55 -2.10
C GLN A 140 7.23 -9.19 -2.91
N ASP A 141 6.42 -8.39 -3.61
CA ASP A 141 5.36 -8.88 -4.49
C ASP A 141 5.93 -9.69 -5.66
N ILE A 142 6.96 -9.16 -6.33
CA ILE A 142 7.69 -9.87 -7.40
C ILE A 142 8.27 -11.19 -6.88
N ALA A 143 8.91 -11.18 -5.70
CA ALA A 143 9.48 -12.37 -5.09
C ALA A 143 8.41 -13.41 -4.72
N SER A 144 7.25 -12.97 -4.23
CA SER A 144 6.14 -13.84 -3.83
C SER A 144 5.46 -14.49 -5.04
N TYR A 145 5.33 -13.76 -6.16
CA TYR A 145 4.86 -14.32 -7.41
C TYR A 145 5.75 -15.48 -7.91
N ASN A 146 7.07 -15.36 -7.77
CA ASN A 146 8.01 -16.44 -8.08
C ASN A 146 7.72 -17.71 -7.28
N ALA A 147 7.49 -17.56 -5.97
CA ALA A 147 7.22 -18.70 -5.08
C ALA A 147 5.91 -19.41 -5.46
N ARG A 148 4.88 -18.66 -5.87
CA ARG A 148 3.59 -19.22 -6.31
C ARG A 148 3.69 -19.97 -7.64
N THR A 149 4.43 -19.42 -8.61
CA THR A 149 4.58 -20.01 -9.94
C THR A 149 5.48 -21.25 -9.95
N GLN A 150 6.46 -21.35 -9.03
CA GLN A 150 7.29 -22.54 -8.88
C GLN A 150 6.60 -23.72 -8.18
N ALA A 151 5.51 -23.46 -7.43
CA ALA A 151 4.78 -24.49 -6.69
C ALA A 151 3.67 -25.18 -7.52
N LYS A 152 3.36 -24.71 -8.74
CA LYS A 152 2.43 -25.40 -9.64
C LYS A 152 3.11 -26.67 -10.21
N PRO A 153 2.48 -27.85 -10.15
CA PRO A 153 3.03 -29.07 -10.74
C PRO A 153 3.24 -28.88 -12.24
N ALA A 154 4.38 -29.35 -12.75
CA ALA A 154 4.77 -29.20 -14.15
C ALA A 154 3.66 -29.65 -15.09
N GLU A 155 3.03 -28.70 -15.78
CA GLU A 155 2.16 -29.01 -16.92
C GLU A 155 3.01 -29.54 -18.08
N ALA A 156 2.35 -30.36 -18.90
CA ALA A 156 2.86 -31.29 -19.91
C ALA A 156 4.13 -30.86 -20.71
N PRO A 157 4.95 -31.84 -21.15
CA PRO A 157 6.16 -31.58 -21.92
C PRO A 157 5.81 -30.92 -23.26
N GLY A 158 6.06 -29.62 -23.38
CA GLY A 158 5.78 -28.85 -24.60
C GLY A 158 5.60 -27.34 -24.41
N ALA A 159 5.46 -26.84 -23.17
CA ALA A 159 5.50 -25.40 -22.92
C ALA A 159 6.96 -24.91 -22.95
N ASP A 160 7.24 -23.94 -23.82
CA ASP A 160 8.55 -23.30 -23.98
C ASP A 160 9.21 -23.03 -22.62
N ASN A 161 10.38 -23.62 -22.40
CA ASN A 161 11.19 -23.43 -21.20
C ASN A 161 11.62 -21.96 -21.12
N ASN A 162 10.86 -21.18 -20.39
CA ASN A 162 11.09 -19.75 -20.14
C ASN A 162 12.20 -19.54 -19.09
N GLU A 163 13.32 -20.27 -19.21
CA GLU A 163 14.48 -20.20 -18.29
C GLU A 163 14.97 -18.76 -18.12
N SER A 164 14.99 -17.98 -19.22
CA SER A 164 15.39 -16.57 -19.19
C SER A 164 14.49 -15.69 -18.32
N ASN A 165 13.21 -16.01 -18.15
CA ASN A 165 12.32 -15.23 -17.29
C ASN A 165 12.45 -15.66 -15.83
N LYS A 166 12.72 -16.94 -15.57
CA LYS A 166 12.95 -17.48 -14.24
C LYS A 166 14.21 -16.89 -13.59
N ASP A 167 15.32 -16.87 -14.33
CA ASP A 167 16.59 -16.28 -13.89
C ASP A 167 16.45 -14.78 -13.58
N LYS A 168 15.60 -14.08 -14.35
CA LYS A 168 15.31 -12.66 -14.11
C LYS A 168 14.54 -12.44 -12.81
N ILE A 169 13.52 -13.25 -12.53
CA ILE A 169 12.69 -13.10 -11.32
C ILE A 169 13.48 -13.45 -10.05
N GLU A 170 14.37 -14.46 -10.11
CA GLU A 170 15.24 -14.81 -8.98
C GLU A 170 16.15 -13.65 -8.56
N ALA A 171 16.65 -12.85 -9.50
CA ALA A 171 17.45 -11.67 -9.21
C ALA A 171 16.68 -10.61 -8.38
N TYR A 172 15.38 -10.41 -8.63
CA TYR A 172 14.54 -9.53 -7.80
C TYR A 172 14.32 -10.12 -6.40
N ALA A 173 14.16 -11.44 -6.28
CA ALA A 173 14.00 -12.10 -5.00
C ALA A 173 15.29 -12.01 -4.15
N GLU A 174 16.47 -12.14 -4.75
CA GLU A 174 17.75 -11.91 -4.07
C GLU A 174 17.91 -10.45 -3.64
N LEU A 175 17.52 -9.50 -4.50
CA LEU A 175 17.53 -8.08 -4.14
C LEU A 175 16.57 -7.76 -2.99
N ALA A 176 15.38 -8.37 -2.97
CA ALA A 176 14.40 -8.25 -1.89
C ALA A 176 14.94 -8.74 -0.54
N LYS A 177 15.82 -9.74 -0.53
CA LYS A 177 16.48 -10.23 0.71
C LYS A 177 17.59 -9.29 1.19
N LYS A 178 18.25 -8.58 0.27
CA LYS A 178 19.39 -7.70 0.56
C LYS A 178 18.98 -6.28 0.96
N ILE A 179 17.78 -5.84 0.59
CA ILE A 179 17.33 -4.47 0.85
C ILE A 179 17.14 -4.24 2.36
N ASP A 180 17.83 -3.24 2.91
CA ASP A 180 17.57 -2.74 4.26
C ASP A 180 16.86 -1.40 4.16
N TYR A 181 15.65 -1.37 4.71
CA TYR A 181 14.75 -0.24 4.60
C TYR A 181 15.31 1.05 5.23
N LYS A 182 15.99 0.95 6.38
CA LYS A 182 16.56 2.12 7.07
C LYS A 182 17.77 2.67 6.31
N ASN A 183 18.61 1.78 5.79
CA ASN A 183 19.74 2.15 4.96
C ASN A 183 19.29 2.81 3.66
N ALA A 184 18.26 2.28 2.99
CA ALA A 184 17.69 2.91 1.80
C ALA A 184 17.28 4.37 2.07
N ILE A 185 16.55 4.61 3.17
CA ILE A 185 16.15 5.96 3.58
C ILE A 185 17.36 6.85 3.87
N TYR A 186 18.31 6.34 4.66
CA TYR A 186 19.50 7.09 5.05
C TYR A 186 20.33 7.53 3.83
N PHE A 187 20.61 6.60 2.90
CA PHE A 187 21.40 6.90 1.71
C PHE A 187 20.64 7.78 0.72
N MET A 188 19.33 7.58 0.54
CA MET A 188 18.52 8.51 -0.25
C MET A 188 18.60 9.94 0.28
N LEU A 189 18.49 10.13 1.59
CA LEU A 189 18.59 11.44 2.23
C LEU A 189 19.99 12.05 2.07
N LYS A 190 21.04 11.27 2.32
CA LYS A 190 22.44 11.72 2.23
C LYS A 190 22.88 12.06 0.82
N LEU A 191 22.43 11.29 -0.16
CA LEU A 191 22.99 11.32 -1.51
C LEU A 191 22.08 12.02 -2.51
N LYS A 192 20.87 12.45 -2.12
CA LYS A 192 19.96 13.21 -3.00
C LYS A 192 20.61 14.42 -3.66
N SER A 193 21.50 15.15 -2.97
CA SER A 193 22.20 16.29 -3.58
C SER A 193 23.13 15.86 -4.72
N ASP A 194 23.79 14.72 -4.56
CA ASP A 194 24.80 14.22 -5.48
C ASP A 194 24.18 13.57 -6.71
N PHE A 195 23.06 12.88 -6.53
CA PHE A 195 22.33 12.17 -7.60
C PHE A 195 21.13 12.96 -8.16
N GLY A 196 20.83 14.13 -7.60
CA GLY A 196 19.79 15.06 -8.04
C GLY A 196 18.37 14.74 -7.51
N SER A 197 18.03 13.47 -7.27
CA SER A 197 16.72 13.08 -6.75
C SER A 197 16.79 11.86 -5.82
N TYR A 198 15.70 11.56 -5.11
CA TYR A 198 15.63 10.36 -4.27
C TYR A 198 15.63 9.08 -5.11
N GLU A 199 14.97 9.11 -6.26
CA GLU A 199 14.92 8.00 -7.22
C GLU A 199 16.30 7.63 -7.73
N SER A 200 17.09 8.63 -8.16
CA SER A 200 18.47 8.39 -8.63
C SER A 200 19.38 7.90 -7.50
N ALA A 201 19.22 8.43 -6.28
CA ALA A 201 19.97 7.95 -5.12
C ALA A 201 19.57 6.52 -4.72
N LEU A 202 18.29 6.17 -4.88
CA LEU A 202 17.80 4.82 -4.65
C LEU A 202 18.29 3.85 -5.72
N ASP A 203 18.33 4.25 -6.98
CA ASP A 203 18.92 3.46 -8.06
C ASP A 203 20.40 3.15 -7.77
N GLU A 204 21.15 4.12 -7.24
CA GLU A 204 22.53 3.88 -6.81
C GLU A 204 22.59 2.88 -5.64
N TYR A 205 21.73 3.04 -4.64
CA TYR A 205 21.66 2.09 -3.52
C TYR A 205 21.31 0.67 -4.01
N LEU A 206 20.32 0.50 -4.87
CA LEU A 206 19.98 -0.80 -5.47
C LEU A 206 21.14 -1.38 -6.26
N CYS A 207 21.87 -0.54 -7.01
CA CYS A 207 23.07 -0.95 -7.74
C CYS A 207 24.16 -1.45 -6.78
N SER A 208 24.39 -0.74 -5.67
CA SER A 208 25.38 -1.12 -4.66
C SER A 208 25.10 -2.50 -4.05
N LEU A 209 23.82 -2.83 -3.81
CA LEU A 209 23.42 -4.14 -3.28
C LEU A 209 23.69 -5.27 -4.28
N GLN A 210 23.47 -5.00 -5.57
CA GLN A 210 23.70 -5.97 -6.65
C GLN A 210 25.19 -6.19 -6.92
N LEU A 211 26.01 -5.13 -6.77
CA LEU A 211 27.46 -5.19 -6.91
C LEU A 211 28.18 -5.55 -5.60
N GLU A 212 27.46 -5.68 -4.48
CA GLU A 212 28.04 -5.92 -3.15
C GLU A 212 29.06 -4.84 -2.77
N LEU A 213 28.69 -3.58 -3.00
CA LEU A 213 29.46 -2.40 -2.62
C LEU A 213 28.93 -1.84 -1.31
N ASP A 214 29.83 -1.27 -0.50
CA ASP A 214 29.46 -0.55 0.72
C ASP A 214 29.15 0.91 0.37
N MET A 215 27.89 1.33 0.51
CA MET A 215 27.50 2.73 0.26
C MET A 215 28.08 3.71 1.27
N GLU A 216 28.49 3.27 2.45
CA GLU A 216 29.23 4.14 3.38
C GLU A 216 30.58 4.56 2.78
N GLU A 217 31.15 3.78 1.87
CA GLU A 217 32.38 4.14 1.17
C GLU A 217 32.14 5.33 0.25
N TYR A 218 30.98 5.46 -0.40
CA TYR A 218 30.66 6.64 -1.20
C TYR A 218 30.74 7.93 -0.37
N ILE A 219 30.24 7.87 0.87
CA ILE A 219 30.21 9.01 1.79
C ILE A 219 31.63 9.36 2.29
N LYS A 220 32.48 8.35 2.52
CA LYS A 220 33.83 8.52 3.08
C LYS A 220 34.88 8.83 2.01
N ASP A 221 34.87 8.08 0.92
CA ASP A 221 35.77 8.18 -0.23
C ASP A 221 35.01 7.84 -1.52
N LYS A 222 34.37 8.88 -2.07
CA LYS A 222 33.62 8.82 -3.31
C LYS A 222 34.43 8.25 -4.48
N LYS A 223 35.73 8.53 -4.54
CA LYS A 223 36.56 8.06 -5.65
C LYS A 223 36.79 6.55 -5.55
N ALA A 224 37.19 6.07 -4.37
CA ALA A 224 37.40 4.65 -4.15
C ALA A 224 36.12 3.82 -4.43
N TYR A 225 34.95 4.34 -4.04
CA TYR A 225 33.67 3.72 -4.38
C TYR A 225 33.46 3.63 -5.89
N LEU A 226 33.68 4.73 -6.63
CA LEU A 226 33.46 4.76 -8.08
C LEU A 226 34.41 3.82 -8.84
N ASP A 227 35.68 3.76 -8.43
CA ASP A 227 36.67 2.86 -9.01
C ASP A 227 36.23 1.39 -8.81
N LYS A 228 35.80 1.02 -7.58
CA LYS A 228 35.26 -0.33 -7.29
C LYS A 228 33.99 -0.64 -8.07
N LYS A 229 33.12 0.36 -8.25
CA LYS A 229 31.88 0.21 -9.02
C LYS A 229 32.18 -0.10 -10.48
N GLU A 230 33.12 0.62 -11.08
CA GLU A 230 33.58 0.36 -12.44
C GLU A 230 34.12 -1.08 -12.57
N ASP A 231 35.07 -1.46 -11.70
CA ASP A 231 35.67 -2.80 -11.70
C ASP A 231 34.62 -3.92 -11.58
N LYS A 232 33.69 -3.79 -10.64
CA LYS A 232 32.64 -4.80 -10.45
C LYS A 232 31.58 -4.78 -11.55
N SER A 233 31.31 -3.62 -12.16
CA SER A 233 30.38 -3.52 -13.27
C SER A 233 30.87 -4.25 -14.51
N LEU A 234 32.19 -4.28 -14.74
CA LEU A 234 32.81 -5.04 -15.83
C LEU A 234 32.63 -6.55 -15.67
N LEU A 235 32.54 -7.03 -14.42
CA LEU A 235 32.34 -8.45 -14.10
C LEU A 235 30.90 -8.93 -14.30
N LEU A 236 29.95 -8.03 -14.55
CA LEU A 236 28.53 -8.41 -14.66
C LEU A 236 28.19 -9.20 -15.93
N ASN A 237 29.10 -9.37 -16.90
CA ASN A 237 28.89 -10.20 -18.11
C ASN A 237 27.51 -9.99 -18.78
N GLY A 238 27.04 -8.73 -18.86
CA GLY A 238 25.76 -8.39 -19.48
C GLY A 238 24.53 -8.58 -18.59
N LYS A 239 24.68 -8.95 -17.31
CA LYS A 239 23.60 -8.86 -16.32
C LYS A 239 23.20 -7.40 -16.15
N GLU A 240 21.97 -7.10 -16.53
CA GLU A 240 21.41 -5.77 -16.44
C GLU A 240 21.11 -5.42 -14.97
N ILE A 241 21.61 -4.28 -14.50
CA ILE A 241 21.31 -3.77 -13.15
C ILE A 241 19.81 -3.51 -13.00
N ILE A 242 19.21 -4.04 -11.94
CA ILE A 242 17.83 -3.78 -11.54
C ILE A 242 17.75 -2.36 -10.97
N THR A 243 17.00 -1.50 -11.64
CA THR A 243 16.70 -0.13 -11.21
C THR A 243 15.26 -0.03 -10.72
N LEU A 244 14.90 1.08 -10.09
CA LEU A 244 13.54 1.43 -9.71
C LEU A 244 12.56 1.23 -10.87
N ARG A 245 12.91 1.74 -12.05
CA ARG A 245 12.08 1.60 -13.26
C ARG A 245 11.79 0.15 -13.61
N LYS A 246 12.81 -0.72 -13.52
CA LYS A 246 12.65 -2.16 -13.83
C LYS A 246 11.80 -2.88 -12.79
N ILE A 247 11.90 -2.48 -11.53
CA ILE A 247 11.03 -2.98 -10.46
C ILE A 247 9.58 -2.60 -10.77
N GLU A 248 9.32 -1.34 -11.14
CA GLU A 248 7.99 -0.86 -11.50
C GLU A 248 7.43 -1.59 -12.73
N GLU A 249 8.21 -1.67 -13.82
CA GLU A 249 7.83 -2.39 -15.04
C GLU A 249 7.52 -3.87 -14.76
N LYS A 250 8.37 -4.55 -13.99
CA LYS A 250 8.18 -5.96 -13.64
C LYS A 250 6.96 -6.17 -12.75
N ASN A 251 6.72 -5.28 -11.79
CA ASN A 251 5.55 -5.35 -10.93
C ASN A 251 4.25 -5.20 -11.73
N ILE A 252 4.21 -4.26 -12.68
CA ILE A 252 3.06 -4.09 -13.59
C ILE A 252 2.86 -5.33 -14.45
N GLU A 253 3.93 -5.90 -15.02
CA GLU A 253 3.86 -7.13 -15.82
C GLU A 253 3.24 -8.28 -15.03
N ILE A 254 3.64 -8.45 -13.76
CA ILE A 254 3.09 -9.49 -12.87
C ILE A 254 1.60 -9.25 -12.57
N LEU A 255 1.21 -8.02 -12.24
CA LEU A 255 -0.20 -7.69 -11.98
C LEU A 255 -1.10 -7.94 -13.20
N GLN A 256 -0.59 -7.70 -14.41
CA GLN A 256 -1.31 -8.01 -15.64
C GLN A 256 -1.48 -9.52 -15.83
N LYS A 257 -0.44 -10.32 -15.57
CA LYS A 257 -0.49 -11.78 -15.67
C LYS A 257 -1.43 -12.40 -14.64
N ASP A 258 -1.35 -11.98 -13.39
CA ASP A 258 -2.24 -12.44 -12.31
C ASP A 258 -3.72 -12.21 -12.69
N ASN A 259 -4.05 -11.05 -13.26
CA ASN A 259 -5.40 -10.75 -13.70
C ASN A 259 -5.86 -11.60 -14.91
N MET A 260 -4.96 -11.95 -15.82
CA MET A 260 -5.28 -12.81 -16.96
C MET A 260 -5.47 -14.28 -16.54
N GLU A 261 -4.64 -14.80 -15.63
CA GLU A 261 -4.80 -16.16 -15.09
C GLU A 261 -6.16 -16.32 -14.38
N VAL A 262 -6.56 -15.35 -13.56
CA VAL A 262 -7.86 -15.36 -12.88
C VAL A 262 -9.04 -15.36 -13.86
N GLN A 263 -8.94 -14.66 -14.99
CA GLN A 263 -9.99 -14.69 -16.01
C GLN A 263 -10.07 -16.03 -16.75
N SER A 264 -8.94 -16.72 -16.94
CA SER A 264 -8.89 -18.03 -17.59
C SER A 264 -9.46 -19.17 -16.74
N GLU A 265 -9.37 -19.07 -15.41
CA GLU A 265 -9.94 -20.07 -14.50
C GLU A 265 -11.47 -19.93 -14.33
N ILE A 266 -12.03 -18.73 -14.55
CA ILE A 266 -13.48 -18.46 -14.40
C ILE A 266 -14.25 -18.78 -15.69
N PHE A 267 -13.60 -18.72 -16.85
CA PHE A 267 -14.17 -19.12 -18.13
C PHE A 267 -13.25 -20.12 -18.82
N PRO A 268 -13.42 -21.44 -18.59
CA PRO A 268 -12.76 -22.41 -19.44
C PRO A 268 -13.24 -22.16 -20.86
N SER A 269 -12.32 -21.71 -21.71
CA SER A 269 -12.54 -21.50 -23.13
C SER A 269 -13.24 -22.73 -23.71
N LEU A 270 -14.50 -22.55 -24.12
CA LEU A 270 -15.25 -23.51 -24.91
C LEU A 270 -14.39 -23.90 -26.11
N ASP A 271 -13.87 -25.11 -26.02
CA ASP A 271 -12.95 -25.69 -26.97
C ASP A 271 -13.58 -25.68 -28.37
N LYS A 272 -12.90 -25.03 -29.31
CA LYS A 272 -13.24 -25.02 -30.73
C LYS A 272 -13.00 -26.42 -31.31
N LYS A 273 -13.91 -27.37 -31.04
CA LYS A 273 -14.00 -28.64 -31.78
C LYS A 273 -15.44 -29.13 -31.92
N ALA A 274 -16.10 -28.65 -32.96
CA ALA A 274 -17.10 -29.34 -33.79
C ALA A 274 -17.66 -28.27 -34.75
N GLY A 275 -17.40 -28.26 -36.05
CA GLY A 275 -17.51 -29.42 -36.93
C GLY A 275 -18.99 -29.71 -37.14
N GLU A 276 -19.53 -29.21 -38.25
CA GLU A 276 -20.92 -29.33 -38.70
C GLU A 276 -21.53 -30.72 -38.44
N GLN A 277 -22.76 -30.78 -37.93
CA GLN A 277 -23.93 -31.36 -38.62
C GLN A 277 -25.08 -31.76 -37.66
N HIS A 278 -26.27 -31.35 -38.09
CA HIS A 278 -27.59 -31.98 -37.93
C HIS A 278 -28.35 -31.98 -36.60
N ALA A 279 -29.53 -31.36 -36.74
CA ALA A 279 -30.87 -31.90 -36.47
C ALA A 279 -31.51 -31.59 -35.12
N ALA A 280 -32.72 -31.03 -35.27
CA ALA A 280 -33.70 -30.74 -34.25
C ALA A 280 -33.89 -31.90 -33.27
N GLN A 281 -33.86 -31.58 -31.97
CA GLN A 281 -34.68 -32.31 -31.02
C GLN A 281 -35.15 -31.42 -29.87
N ASP A 282 -36.47 -31.41 -29.79
CA ASP A 282 -37.37 -30.89 -28.77
C ASP A 282 -36.90 -31.27 -27.35
N SER A 283 -36.72 -30.28 -26.47
CA SER A 283 -36.66 -30.51 -25.03
C SER A 283 -37.43 -29.42 -24.29
N ARG A 284 -38.63 -29.80 -23.85
CA ARG A 284 -39.49 -29.00 -22.98
C ARG A 284 -38.82 -28.80 -21.63
N ASN A 285 -38.47 -27.56 -21.31
CA ASN A 285 -38.01 -27.16 -19.98
C ASN A 285 -39.26 -26.90 -19.09
N PRO A 286 -39.36 -27.42 -17.85
CA PRO A 286 -40.56 -27.31 -17.01
C PRO A 286 -40.55 -26.09 -16.07
N LEU A 287 -39.78 -25.05 -16.40
CA LEU A 287 -39.71 -23.84 -15.58
C LEU A 287 -40.68 -22.78 -16.12
N PRO A 288 -41.45 -22.10 -15.25
CA PRO A 288 -42.36 -21.05 -15.68
C PRO A 288 -41.56 -19.86 -16.24
N ASP A 289 -42.00 -19.33 -17.38
CA ASP A 289 -41.42 -18.15 -18.03
C ASP A 289 -41.42 -16.97 -17.05
N VAL A 290 -40.23 -16.55 -16.66
CA VAL A 290 -40.01 -15.32 -15.90
C VAL A 290 -40.31 -14.14 -16.84
N PRO A 291 -41.11 -13.15 -16.44
CA PRO A 291 -41.35 -11.97 -17.26
C PRO A 291 -40.01 -11.32 -17.61
N GLN A 292 -39.65 -11.30 -18.89
CA GLN A 292 -38.51 -10.54 -19.36
C GLN A 292 -38.81 -9.06 -19.08
N ALA A 293 -38.02 -8.45 -18.20
CA ALA A 293 -38.02 -7.01 -18.06
C ALA A 293 -37.67 -6.42 -19.43
N ASP A 294 -38.56 -5.59 -19.96
CA ASP A 294 -38.30 -4.80 -21.16
C ASP A 294 -37.22 -3.76 -20.81
N ALA A 295 -35.97 -4.21 -20.87
CA ALA A 295 -34.81 -3.35 -20.79
C ALA A 295 -34.77 -2.56 -22.08
N GLY A 296 -35.57 -1.50 -22.14
CA GLY A 296 -35.48 -0.49 -23.19
C GLY A 296 -34.01 -0.17 -23.39
N ALA A 297 -33.52 -0.43 -24.60
CA ALA A 297 -32.11 -0.39 -24.95
C ALA A 297 -31.55 1.02 -24.72
N VAL A 298 -31.07 1.30 -23.52
CA VAL A 298 -30.31 2.50 -23.25
C VAL A 298 -28.93 2.26 -23.84
N LYS A 299 -28.76 2.62 -25.12
CA LYS A 299 -27.45 2.61 -25.76
C LYS A 299 -26.50 3.46 -24.90
N PRO A 300 -25.28 2.97 -24.59
CA PRO A 300 -24.27 3.76 -23.91
C PRO A 300 -24.08 5.07 -24.66
N LYS A 301 -24.25 6.21 -23.98
CA LYS A 301 -23.98 7.50 -24.59
C LYS A 301 -22.47 7.63 -24.84
N ASN A 302 -22.11 8.12 -26.02
CA ASN A 302 -20.73 8.35 -26.39
C ASN A 302 -20.19 9.58 -25.60
N PRO A 303 -19.21 9.39 -24.70
CA PRO A 303 -18.72 10.47 -23.84
C PRO A 303 -18.10 11.62 -24.64
N THR A 304 -17.54 11.34 -25.81
CA THR A 304 -16.95 12.37 -26.69
C THR A 304 -18.00 13.34 -27.22
N ALA A 305 -19.22 12.86 -27.47
CA ALA A 305 -20.32 13.71 -27.94
C ALA A 305 -20.86 14.61 -26.81
N GLU A 306 -20.90 14.10 -25.58
CA GLU A 306 -21.36 14.85 -24.41
C GLU A 306 -20.42 15.99 -24.04
N VAL A 307 -19.11 15.76 -24.11
CA VAL A 307 -18.10 16.81 -23.89
C VAL A 307 -18.16 17.89 -24.98
N MET A 308 -18.38 17.51 -26.25
CA MET A 308 -18.51 18.48 -27.35
C MET A 308 -19.77 19.35 -27.22
N ASP A 309 -20.90 18.77 -26.82
CA ASP A 309 -22.14 19.52 -26.57
C ASP A 309 -22.00 20.48 -25.38
N GLU A 310 -21.23 20.11 -24.36
CA GLU A 310 -20.94 20.96 -23.22
C GLU A 310 -20.00 22.13 -23.61
N ILE A 311 -18.98 21.88 -24.42
CA ILE A 311 -18.09 22.93 -24.98
C ILE A 311 -18.89 23.92 -25.85
N ASN A 312 -19.80 23.43 -26.69
CA ASN A 312 -20.63 24.27 -27.56
C ASN A 312 -21.65 25.11 -26.77
N LYS A 313 -22.09 24.66 -25.59
CA LYS A 313 -22.95 25.45 -24.68
C LYS A 313 -22.19 26.56 -23.95
N ILE A 314 -20.90 26.37 -23.72
CA ILE A 314 -20.07 27.33 -22.96
C ILE A 314 -19.56 28.47 -23.87
N ASN A 315 -19.51 28.28 -25.19
CA ASN A 315 -19.00 29.28 -26.12
C ASN A 315 -20.05 29.82 -27.11
N PRO A 316 -20.94 30.75 -26.71
CA PRO A 316 -21.88 31.36 -27.63
C PRO A 316 -21.24 32.54 -28.37
N VAL A 317 -20.24 32.30 -29.22
CA VAL A 317 -19.76 33.33 -30.16
C VAL A 317 -19.41 32.73 -31.52
N GLY A 318 -20.31 32.96 -32.47
CA GLY A 318 -20.20 32.54 -33.86
C GLY A 318 -21.36 33.02 -34.74
N LYS A 319 -21.85 34.24 -34.50
CA LYS A 319 -22.55 35.07 -35.49
C LYS A 319 -22.01 36.49 -35.38
#